data_AF-A0A5D5ANH7-F1
#
_entry.id   AF-A0A5D5ANH7-F1
#
_cell.length_a   1.000
_cell.length_b   1.000
_cell.length_c   1.000
_cell.angle_alpha   90.00
_cell.angle_beta   90.00
_cell.angle_gamma   90.00
#
_symmetry.space_group_name_H-M   'P 1'
#
loop_
_entity.id
_entity.type
_entity.pdbx_description
1 polymer ?
#
loop_
_entity_poly.entity_id
_entity_poly.type
_entity_poly.pdbx_seq_one_letter_code
_entity_poly.pdbx_strand_id
1 'polypeptide(L)'
;MTTRDRDEERDERINMEIIVDAYTPEEQAMGWHIYLEETMDFPFKARCIDEQEVSPLEESETVRVVGKPSSEPSLRQQFVTIEWMDREFGVPLSQLEPVEASSDTEQAIEDWHYWLER
;
A
#
# COMPACT_ATOMS: atom_id res chain seq x y z
N MET A 1 3.78 -23.24 -2.10
CA MET A 1 3.72 -22.65 -0.75
C MET A 1 5.15 -22.53 -0.26
N THR A 2 5.88 -21.57 -0.80
CA THR A 2 7.22 -21.21 -0.32
C THR A 2 7.02 -20.36 0.92
N THR A 3 7.22 -20.96 2.09
CA THR A 3 7.37 -20.23 3.34
C THR A 3 8.56 -19.28 3.13
N ARG A 4 8.29 -18.02 2.78
CA ARG A 4 9.32 -16.99 2.64
C ARG A 4 9.95 -16.80 4.01
N ASP A 5 11.28 -16.84 4.07
CA ASP A 5 12.02 -16.57 5.30
C ASP A 5 11.49 -15.29 5.95
N ARG A 6 11.17 -15.39 7.24
CA ARG A 6 10.64 -14.28 8.04
C ARG A 6 11.63 -13.11 7.95
N ASP A 7 11.16 -11.98 7.47
CA ASP A 7 11.98 -10.78 7.31
C ASP A 7 11.96 -10.01 8.64
N GLU A 8 13.01 -10.20 9.44
CA GLU A 8 13.12 -9.63 10.78
C GLU A 8 13.13 -8.10 10.75
N GLU A 9 13.71 -7.48 9.71
CA GLU A 9 13.75 -6.02 9.57
C GLU A 9 12.35 -5.46 9.27
N ARG A 10 11.57 -6.12 8.41
CA ARG A 10 10.16 -5.76 8.16
C ARG A 10 9.30 -5.98 9.39
N ASP A 11 9.47 -7.12 10.07
CA ASP A 11 8.75 -7.42 11.31
C ASP A 11 9.04 -6.35 12.37
N GLU A 12 10.30 -5.95 12.54
CA GLU A 12 10.67 -4.91 13.50
C GLU A 12 10.03 -3.58 13.14
N ARG A 13 10.17 -3.12 11.89
CA ARG A 13 9.55 -1.86 11.42
C ARG A 13 8.04 -1.87 11.60
N ILE A 14 7.36 -2.96 11.21
CA ILE A 14 5.91 -3.08 11.39
C ILE A 14 5.54 -2.97 12.87
N ASN A 15 6.14 -3.78 13.75
CA ASN A 15 5.73 -3.84 15.15
C ASN A 15 6.17 -2.62 15.98
N MET A 16 7.30 -2.00 15.64
CA MET A 16 7.93 -0.95 16.45
C MET A 16 7.70 0.46 15.90
N GLU A 17 7.34 0.60 14.62
CA GLU A 17 7.13 1.91 13.98
C GLU A 17 5.69 2.06 13.45
N ILE A 18 5.14 1.05 12.76
CA ILE A 18 3.86 1.18 12.04
C ILE A 18 2.66 0.95 12.97
N ILE A 19 2.64 -0.18 13.69
CA ILE A 19 1.54 -0.56 14.58
C ILE A 19 1.94 -0.49 16.06
N VAL A 20 2.86 0.43 16.38
CA VAL A 20 3.32 0.66 17.75
C VAL A 20 2.14 1.08 18.63
N ASP A 21 1.98 0.39 19.76
CA ASP A 21 0.86 0.59 20.69
C ASP A 21 -0.55 0.49 20.05
N ALA A 22 -0.69 -0.21 18.92
CA ALA A 22 -1.98 -0.49 18.31
C ALA A 22 -2.58 -1.79 18.86
N TYR A 23 -3.63 -1.67 19.68
CA TYR A 23 -4.29 -2.80 20.36
C TYR A 23 -5.52 -3.30 19.61
N THR A 24 -6.04 -2.51 18.68
CA THR A 24 -7.25 -2.78 17.89
C THR A 24 -6.98 -2.75 16.38
N PRO A 25 -7.77 -3.46 15.55
CA PRO A 25 -7.65 -3.37 14.09
C PRO A 25 -7.80 -1.94 13.54
N GLU A 26 -8.62 -1.11 14.17
CA GLU A 26 -8.81 0.30 13.85
C GLU A 26 -7.51 1.08 14.05
N GLU A 27 -6.84 0.90 15.19
CA GLU A 27 -5.55 1.55 15.49
C GLU A 27 -4.47 1.06 14.53
N GLN A 28 -4.45 -0.24 14.20
CA GLN A 28 -3.50 -0.79 13.22
C GLN A 28 -3.72 -0.19 11.83
N ALA A 29 -4.97 -0.10 11.39
CA ALA A 29 -5.32 0.51 10.10
C ALA A 29 -4.92 1.99 10.03
N MET A 30 -5.02 2.72 11.15
CA MET A 30 -4.56 4.10 11.27
C MET A 30 -3.03 4.19 11.24
N GLY A 31 -2.33 3.33 11.97
CA GLY A 31 -0.85 3.26 11.94
C GLY A 31 -0.31 3.02 10.53
N TRP A 32 -0.91 2.06 9.81
CA TRP A 32 -0.62 1.85 8.39
C TRP A 32 -0.94 3.07 7.53
N HIS A 33 -2.08 3.73 7.77
CA HIS A 33 -2.45 4.91 7.01
C HIS A 33 -1.42 6.03 7.13
N ILE A 34 -0.97 6.33 8.36
CA ILE A 34 0.02 7.35 8.69
C ILE A 34 1.38 6.99 8.08
N TYR A 35 1.88 5.77 8.35
CA TYR A 35 3.16 5.32 7.82
C TYR A 35 3.23 5.44 6.29
N LEU A 36 2.18 4.97 5.61
CA LEU A 36 2.08 5.04 4.15
C LEU A 36 1.99 6.49 3.64
N GLU A 37 1.32 7.38 4.36
CA GLU A 37 1.21 8.80 4.00
C GLU A 37 2.56 9.53 4.16
N GLU A 38 3.31 9.23 5.22
CA GLU A 38 4.59 9.87 5.52
C GLU A 38 5.76 9.31 4.71
N THR A 39 5.70 8.04 4.30
CA THR A 39 6.82 7.33 3.66
C THR A 39 6.75 7.32 2.13
N MET A 40 5.55 7.35 1.54
CA MET A 40 5.43 7.34 0.07
C MET A 40 5.65 8.73 -0.54
N ASP A 41 6.48 8.78 -1.58
CA ASP A 41 6.69 9.96 -2.40
C ASP A 41 5.70 9.99 -3.57
N PHE A 42 4.82 10.99 -3.58
CA PHE A 42 3.89 11.19 -4.68
C PHE A 42 4.32 12.34 -5.62
N PRO A 43 4.03 12.25 -6.94
CA PRO A 43 3.45 11.10 -7.62
C PRO A 43 4.50 10.06 -8.03
N PHE A 44 4.09 8.80 -8.16
CA PHE A 44 4.92 7.71 -8.69
C PHE A 44 4.14 6.83 -9.68
N LYS A 45 4.85 5.99 -10.45
CA LYS A 45 4.22 5.03 -11.35
C LYS A 45 4.06 3.69 -10.66
N ALA A 46 2.96 3.00 -10.91
CA ALA A 46 2.74 1.65 -10.43
C ALA A 46 2.12 0.78 -11.51
N ARG A 47 2.40 -0.52 -11.45
CA ARG A 47 1.81 -1.55 -12.30
C ARG A 47 0.78 -2.32 -11.49
N CYS A 48 -0.38 -2.57 -12.08
CA CYS A 48 -1.38 -3.47 -11.54
C CYS A 48 -0.87 -4.93 -11.63
N ILE A 49 -0.85 -5.64 -10.51
CA ILE A 49 -0.39 -7.03 -10.41
C ILE A 49 -1.50 -8.03 -10.05
N ASP A 50 -2.70 -7.53 -9.73
CA ASP A 50 -3.86 -8.33 -9.34
C ASP A 50 -5.14 -7.58 -9.72
N GLU A 51 -6.03 -8.21 -10.48
CA GLU A 51 -7.32 -7.60 -10.82
C GLU A 51 -8.30 -7.76 -9.65
N GLN A 52 -8.91 -6.65 -9.22
CA GLN A 52 -9.90 -6.66 -8.15
C GLN A 52 -11.23 -6.08 -8.62
N GLU A 53 -12.35 -6.73 -8.26
CA GLU A 53 -13.71 -6.30 -8.66
C GLU A 53 -14.05 -4.84 -8.32
N VAL A 54 -13.37 -4.27 -7.33
CA VAL A 54 -13.57 -2.89 -6.85
C VAL A 54 -12.70 -1.87 -7.61
N SER A 55 -11.85 -2.31 -8.52
CA SER A 55 -10.88 -1.50 -9.26
C SER A 55 -11.14 -1.57 -10.76
N PRO A 56 -10.97 -0.47 -11.51
CA PRO A 56 -11.12 -0.48 -12.96
C PRO A 56 -9.88 -0.99 -13.72
N LEU A 57 -8.79 -1.35 -13.02
CA LEU A 57 -7.51 -1.69 -13.63
C LEU A 57 -7.46 -3.14 -14.11
N GLU A 58 -6.82 -3.34 -15.27
CA GLU A 58 -6.47 -4.67 -15.78
C GLU A 58 -5.05 -5.08 -15.33
N GLU A 59 -4.77 -6.38 -15.28
CA GLU A 59 -3.45 -6.89 -14.93
C GLU A 59 -2.37 -6.33 -15.88
N SER A 60 -1.20 -5.99 -15.33
CA SER A 60 -0.08 -5.34 -16.03
C SER A 60 -0.32 -3.89 -16.49
N GLU A 61 -1.50 -3.31 -16.27
CA GLU A 61 -1.75 -1.90 -16.58
C GLU A 61 -0.87 -0.99 -15.71
N THR A 62 -0.22 0.02 -16.32
CA THR A 62 0.62 0.99 -15.60
C THR A 62 -0.12 2.30 -15.42
N VAL A 63 -0.24 2.74 -14.18
CA VAL A 63 -0.95 3.97 -13.78
C VAL A 63 -0.06 4.91 -12.99
N ARG A 64 -0.47 6.17 -12.89
CA ARG A 64 0.19 7.17 -12.05
C ARG A 64 -0.55 7.30 -10.73
N VAL A 65 0.10 6.96 -9.64
CA VAL A 65 -0.40 7.18 -8.28
C VAL A 65 -0.10 8.62 -7.89
N VAL A 66 -1.12 9.36 -7.47
CA VAL A 66 -1.05 10.81 -7.23
C VAL A 66 -1.24 11.20 -5.76
N GLY A 67 -1.65 10.27 -4.90
CA GLY A 67 -1.79 10.52 -3.47
C GLY A 67 -2.53 9.42 -2.73
N LYS A 68 -2.98 9.71 -1.52
CA LYS A 68 -3.95 8.90 -0.76
C LYS A 68 -5.35 9.53 -0.85
N PRO A 69 -6.42 8.73 -0.79
CA PRO A 69 -7.78 9.27 -0.70
C PRO A 69 -8.01 9.92 0.67
N SER A 70 -8.80 11.00 0.71
CA SER A 70 -9.17 11.69 1.95
C SER A 70 -10.16 10.91 2.84
N SER A 71 -10.57 9.72 2.42
CA SER A 71 -11.47 8.86 3.19
C SER A 71 -10.74 8.19 4.35
N GLU A 72 -11.48 7.91 5.43
CA GLU A 72 -10.93 7.15 6.56
C GLU A 72 -10.38 5.79 6.09
N PRO A 73 -9.25 5.33 6.68
CA PRO A 73 -8.66 4.06 6.31
C PRO A 73 -9.62 2.91 6.59
N SER A 74 -9.62 1.91 5.71
CA SER A 74 -10.37 0.68 5.97
C SER A 74 -9.56 -0.24 6.89
N LEU A 75 -10.25 -1.11 7.65
CA LEU A 75 -9.61 -2.01 8.62
C LEU A 75 -8.63 -3.01 8.01
N ARG A 76 -8.75 -3.30 6.71
CA ARG A 76 -8.02 -4.41 6.05
C ARG A 76 -7.34 -4.02 4.75
N GLN A 77 -7.64 -2.85 4.21
CA GLN A 77 -7.16 -2.41 2.91
C GLN A 77 -6.76 -0.95 2.94
N GLN A 78 -5.60 -0.65 2.40
CA GLN A 78 -5.15 0.72 2.17
C GLN A 78 -5.44 1.08 0.72
N PHE A 79 -5.85 2.31 0.50
CA PHE A 79 -6.19 2.81 -0.83
C PHE A 79 -5.24 3.94 -1.20
N VAL A 80 -5.00 4.07 -2.50
CA VAL A 80 -4.29 5.21 -3.09
C VAL A 80 -5.13 5.80 -4.22
N THR A 81 -4.94 7.08 -4.48
CA THR A 81 -5.58 7.78 -5.59
C THR A 81 -4.68 7.66 -6.82
N ILE A 82 -5.24 7.19 -7.93
CA ILE A 82 -4.59 7.12 -9.24
C ILE A 82 -5.21 8.10 -10.22
N GLU A 83 -4.43 8.58 -11.18
CA GLU A 83 -4.96 9.21 -12.39
C GLU A 83 -5.22 8.13 -13.45
N TRP A 84 -6.46 8.03 -13.91
CA TRP A 84 -6.92 7.05 -14.89
C TRP A 84 -8.00 7.67 -15.79
N MET A 85 -7.77 7.62 -17.11
CA MET A 85 -8.66 8.20 -18.14
C MET A 85 -9.15 9.63 -17.80
N ASP A 86 -8.22 10.55 -17.55
CA ASP A 86 -8.47 11.97 -17.22
C ASP A 86 -9.30 12.21 -15.95
N ARG A 87 -9.33 11.23 -15.04
CA ARG A 87 -10.06 11.27 -13.76
C ARG A 87 -9.24 10.65 -12.64
N GLU A 88 -9.62 10.93 -11.41
CA GLU A 88 -8.99 10.33 -10.23
C GLU A 88 -9.90 9.27 -9.59
N PHE A 89 -9.30 8.13 -9.22
CA PHE A 89 -9.99 7.02 -8.55
C PHE A 89 -9.17 6.48 -7.40
N GLY A 90 -9.85 6.10 -6.32
CA GLY A 90 -9.24 5.33 -5.24
C GLY A 90 -9.18 3.85 -5.62
N VAL A 91 -8.00 3.25 -5.53
CA VAL A 91 -7.80 1.82 -5.80
C VAL A 91 -7.06 1.14 -4.65
N PRO A 92 -7.35 -0.14 -4.36
CA PRO A 92 -6.59 -0.93 -3.40
C PRO A 92 -5.08 -0.90 -3.67
N LEU A 93 -4.27 -0.54 -2.67
CA LEU A 93 -2.81 -0.53 -2.76
C LEU A 93 -2.24 -1.95 -2.93
N SER A 94 -2.92 -2.95 -2.37
CA SER A 94 -2.54 -4.37 -2.49
C SER A 94 -2.48 -4.88 -3.93
N GLN A 95 -3.06 -4.17 -4.89
CA GLN A 95 -3.07 -4.57 -6.29
C GLN A 95 -1.94 -3.93 -7.10
N LEU A 96 -1.15 -3.04 -6.48
CA LEU A 96 -0.16 -2.22 -7.16
C LEU A 96 1.26 -2.61 -6.74
N GLU A 97 2.16 -2.60 -7.72
CA GLU A 97 3.61 -2.69 -7.54
C GLU A 97 4.26 -1.41 -8.07
N PRO A 98 5.15 -0.74 -7.31
CA PRO A 98 5.84 0.46 -7.78
C PRO A 98 6.72 0.18 -9.00
N VAL A 99 6.86 1.18 -9.87
CA VAL A 99 7.73 1.14 -11.05
C VAL A 99 8.66 2.33 -11.01
N GLU A 100 9.95 2.07 -10.78
CA GLU A 100 11.00 3.11 -10.68
C GLU A 100 10.64 4.21 -9.65
N ALA A 101 10.07 3.80 -8.51
CA ALA A 101 9.72 4.72 -7.43
C ALA A 101 10.94 5.02 -6.54
N SER A 102 10.76 5.89 -5.54
CA SER A 102 11.80 6.07 -4.53
C SER A 102 11.97 4.82 -3.67
N SER A 103 13.15 4.63 -3.08
CA SER A 103 13.42 3.53 -2.15
C SER A 103 12.40 3.47 -1.01
N ASP A 104 11.97 4.64 -0.54
CA ASP A 104 11.06 4.77 0.60
C ASP A 104 9.65 4.34 0.17
N THR A 105 9.22 4.73 -1.03
CA THR A 105 7.95 4.27 -1.62
C THR A 105 7.95 2.77 -1.89
N GLU A 106 9.05 2.23 -2.43
CA GLU A 106 9.21 0.80 -2.67
C GLU A 106 9.10 0.02 -1.35
N GLN A 107 9.84 0.43 -0.33
CA GLN A 107 9.79 -0.17 1.01
C GLN A 107 8.37 -0.13 1.59
N ALA A 108 7.71 1.02 1.54
CA ALA A 108 6.38 1.20 2.12
C ALA A 108 5.33 0.25 1.49
N ILE A 109 5.38 0.08 0.17
CA ILE A 109 4.45 -0.80 -0.55
C ILE A 109 4.80 -2.27 -0.30
N GLU A 110 6.09 -2.61 -0.29
CA GLU A 110 6.55 -3.96 -0.01
C GLU A 110 6.22 -4.41 1.42
N ASP A 111 6.24 -3.51 2.39
CA ASP A 111 5.83 -3.78 3.78
C ASP A 111 4.34 -4.02 3.89
N TRP A 112 3.55 -3.23 3.17
CA TRP A 112 2.11 -3.42 3.10
C TRP A 112 1.76 -4.78 2.51
N HIS A 113 2.41 -5.18 1.41
CA HIS A 113 2.23 -6.51 0.83
C HIS A 113 2.64 -7.63 1.80
N TYR A 114 3.80 -7.49 2.43
CA TYR A 114 4.27 -8.47 3.42
C TYR A 114 3.30 -8.63 4.60
N TRP A 115 2.72 -7.53 5.09
CA TRP A 115 1.71 -7.55 6.15
C TRP A 115 0.43 -8.29 5.73
N LEU A 116 -0.03 -8.10 4.49
CA LEU A 116 -1.22 -8.78 3.97
C LEU A 116 -1.01 -10.28 3.76
N GLU A 117 0.21 -10.72 3.52
CA GLU A 117 0.57 -12.13 3.35
C GLU A 117 0.79 -12.88 4.69
N ARG A 118 0.84 -12.17 5.81
CA ARG A 118 1.20 -12.69 7.14
C ARG A 118 0.05 -13.38 7.88
#